data_AF-A0A2W5KE70-F1
#
_entry.id   AF-A0A2W5KE70-F1
#
_cell.length_a   1.000
_cell.length_b   1.000
_cell.length_c   1.000
_cell.angle_alpha   90.00
_cell.angle_beta   90.00
_cell.angle_gamma   90.00
#
_symmetry.space_group_name_H-M   'P 1'
#
loop_
_entity.id
_entity.type
_entity.pdbx_description
1 polymer ?
#
loop_
_entity_poly.entity_id
_entity_poly.type
_entity_poly.pdbx_seq_one_letter_code
_entity_poly.pdbx_strand_id
1 'polypeptide(L)'
;MRLIAGAFKMKSMPLSRWLLSLIVLPVALGIACPAFAREISVQEAVDQVQRETDGKVLSVQTMERNKRKIYHIKVLTRDGQVKVFQIRANQ
;
A
#
# COMPACT_ATOMS: atom_id res chain seq x y z
N MET A 1 -61.43 4.59 -5.40
CA MET A 1 -61.82 4.57 -3.96
C MET A 1 -61.96 3.11 -3.54
N ARG A 2 -60.97 2.54 -2.85
CA ARG A 2 -61.07 1.19 -2.24
C ARG A 2 -60.60 1.27 -0.80
N LEU A 3 -61.42 0.62 0.02
CA LEU A 3 -61.50 0.66 1.46
C LEU A 3 -60.34 -0.07 2.14
N ILE A 4 -59.92 0.49 3.28
CA ILE A 4 -59.49 -0.18 4.52
C ILE A 4 -59.76 -1.69 4.60
N ALA A 5 -58.71 -2.48 4.84
CA ALA A 5 -58.65 -3.58 5.84
C ALA A 5 -57.38 -4.42 5.62
N GLY A 6 -56.53 -4.50 6.64
CA GLY A 6 -55.31 -5.32 6.61
C GLY A 6 -54.65 -5.43 7.97
N ALA A 7 -55.31 -6.17 8.86
CA ALA A 7 -54.96 -6.49 10.24
C ALA A 7 -53.46 -6.48 10.62
N PHE A 8 -53.11 -5.65 11.62
CA PHE A 8 -51.85 -5.73 12.35
C PHE A 8 -51.85 -6.97 13.25
N LYS A 9 -51.41 -8.12 12.71
CA LYS A 9 -51.25 -9.36 13.47
C LYS A 9 -49.89 -9.34 14.19
N MET A 10 -49.89 -8.76 15.39
CA MET A 10 -48.81 -8.80 16.36
C MET A 10 -48.52 -10.26 16.76
N LYS A 11 -47.44 -10.84 16.23
CA LYS A 11 -46.99 -12.20 16.56
C LYS A 11 -45.95 -12.13 17.67
N SER A 12 -46.43 -12.36 18.88
CA SER A 12 -45.63 -12.64 20.07
C SER A 12 -44.54 -13.66 19.77
N MET A 13 -43.29 -13.23 19.90
CA MET A 13 -42.13 -14.11 19.98
C MET A 13 -41.41 -13.83 21.30
N PRO A 14 -41.05 -14.86 22.08
CA PRO A 14 -40.59 -14.68 23.45
C PRO A 14 -39.28 -13.89 23.47
N LEU A 15 -39.26 -12.90 24.34
CA LEU A 15 -38.22 -11.90 24.66
C LEU A 15 -36.79 -12.47 24.84
N SER A 16 -36.65 -13.80 24.87
CA SER A 16 -35.42 -14.54 25.15
C SER A 16 -34.49 -14.69 23.93
N ARG A 17 -34.98 -14.54 22.69
CA ARG A 17 -34.13 -14.65 21.48
C ARG A 17 -33.50 -13.35 20.99
N TRP A 18 -33.78 -12.23 21.67
CA TRP A 18 -33.18 -10.92 21.37
C TRP A 18 -31.88 -10.65 22.12
N LEU A 19 -31.59 -11.41 23.19
CA LEU A 19 -30.37 -11.24 23.99
C LEU A 19 -29.14 -11.96 23.41
N LEU A 20 -29.33 -12.98 22.58
CA LEU A 20 -28.23 -13.79 22.03
C LEU A 20 -27.68 -13.29 20.69
N SER A 21 -28.26 -12.25 20.10
CA SER A 21 -27.79 -11.70 18.82
C SER A 21 -26.79 -10.53 18.97
N LEU A 22 -26.51 -10.08 20.19
CA LEU A 22 -25.67 -8.88 20.42
C LEU A 22 -24.18 -9.17 20.66
N ILE A 23 -23.77 -10.44 20.78
CA ILE A 23 -22.38 -10.80 21.17
C ILE A 23 -21.52 -11.30 19.99
N VAL A 24 -22.10 -11.59 18.82
CA VAL A 24 -21.35 -12.15 17.67
C VAL A 24 -20.89 -11.07 16.66
N LEU A 25 -21.04 -9.78 17.00
CA LEU A 25 -20.79 -8.67 16.06
C LEU A 25 -19.98 -7.50 16.65
N PRO A 26 -18.73 -7.74 17.06
CA PRO A 26 -17.66 -6.88 16.58
C PRO A 26 -16.66 -7.79 15.85
N VAL A 27 -16.91 -8.10 14.58
CA VAL A 27 -16.35 -7.33 13.45
C VAL A 27 -14.92 -6.90 13.75
N ALA A 28 -13.99 -7.83 13.52
CA ALA A 28 -12.89 -7.64 12.59
C ALA A 28 -12.35 -6.20 12.44
N LEU A 29 -11.99 -5.55 13.55
CA LEU A 29 -11.11 -4.39 13.53
C LEU A 29 -9.70 -4.90 13.24
N GLY A 30 -9.48 -5.17 11.95
CA GLY A 30 -8.17 -5.44 11.40
C GLY A 30 -7.25 -4.29 11.78
N ILE A 31 -6.17 -4.64 12.48
CA ILE A 31 -5.06 -3.73 12.77
C ILE A 31 -4.53 -3.26 11.41
N ALA A 32 -4.83 -2.02 11.04
CA ALA A 32 -4.18 -1.37 9.92
C ALA A 32 -2.72 -1.16 10.32
N CYS A 33 -1.86 -2.11 9.95
CA CYS A 33 -0.43 -1.98 10.15
C CYS A 33 0.03 -0.81 9.28
N PRO A 34 0.57 0.28 9.86
CA PRO A 34 1.16 1.33 9.05
C PRO A 34 2.30 0.71 8.26
N ALA A 35 2.19 0.72 6.93
CA ALA A 35 3.30 0.37 6.06
C ALA A 35 4.40 1.40 6.30
N PHE A 36 5.37 1.06 7.14
CA PHE A 36 6.59 1.83 7.29
C PHE A 36 7.30 1.81 5.95
N ALA A 37 7.14 2.90 5.22
CA ALA A 37 7.84 3.10 3.96
C ALA A 37 9.34 3.04 4.26
N ARG A 38 10.03 2.05 3.67
CA ARG A 38 11.40 1.72 4.02
C ARG A 38 12.32 2.53 3.12
N GLU A 39 13.26 3.25 3.73
CA GLU A 39 14.29 3.95 2.97
C GLU A 39 15.38 2.96 2.53
N ILE A 40 15.57 2.80 1.22
CA ILE A 40 16.66 2.03 0.65
C ILE A 40 17.95 2.85 0.66
N SER A 41 19.07 2.15 0.84
CA SER A 41 20.39 2.75 0.83
C SER A 41 20.87 3.06 -0.60
N VAL A 42 21.92 3.87 -0.70
CA VAL A 42 22.59 4.16 -1.98
C VAL A 42 23.13 2.87 -2.61
N GLN A 43 23.78 2.02 -1.82
CA GLN A 43 24.32 0.73 -2.27
C GLN A 43 23.21 -0.17 -2.81
N GLU A 44 22.08 -0.24 -2.12
CA GLU A 44 20.96 -1.09 -2.55
C GLU A 44 20.34 -0.62 -3.88
N ALA A 45 20.24 0.70 -4.07
CA ALA A 45 19.84 1.28 -5.35
C ALA A 45 20.87 1.00 -6.47
N VAL A 46 22.16 1.05 -6.15
CA VAL A 46 23.25 0.71 -7.07
C VAL A 46 23.18 -0.76 -7.47
N ASP A 47 23.02 -1.66 -6.50
CA ASP A 47 22.94 -3.10 -6.76
C ASP A 47 21.70 -3.44 -7.58
N GLN A 48 20.58 -2.76 -7.33
CA GLN A 48 19.37 -2.90 -8.14
C GLN A 48 19.65 -2.54 -9.61
N VAL A 49 20.23 -1.36 -9.86
CA VAL A 49 20.52 -0.92 -11.23
C VAL A 49 21.55 -1.83 -11.90
N GLN A 50 22.56 -2.29 -11.16
CA GLN A 50 23.56 -3.23 -11.71
C GLN A 50 22.93 -4.57 -12.08
N ARG A 51 22.03 -5.13 -11.24
CA ARG A 51 21.30 -6.37 -11.56
C ARG A 51 20.42 -6.25 -12.80
N GLU A 52 19.84 -5.07 -13.03
CA GLU A 52 18.94 -4.83 -14.17
C GLU A 52 19.70 -4.56 -15.49
N THR A 53 20.90 -3.98 -15.41
CA THR A 53 21.61 -3.48 -16.61
C THR A 53 22.87 -4.24 -16.97
N ASP A 54 23.45 -4.97 -16.00
CA ASP A 54 24.82 -5.51 -16.07
C ASP A 54 25.87 -4.48 -16.53
N GLY A 55 25.60 -3.19 -16.27
CA GLY A 55 26.42 -2.07 -16.69
C GLY A 55 27.36 -1.58 -15.58
N LYS A 56 28.33 -0.73 -15.96
CA LYS A 56 29.27 -0.14 -15.01
C LYS A 56 28.72 1.18 -14.46
N VAL A 57 28.62 1.29 -13.14
CA VAL A 57 28.24 2.56 -12.50
C VAL A 57 29.39 3.57 -12.61
N LEU A 58 29.06 4.76 -13.11
CA LEU A 58 30.01 5.87 -13.28
C LEU A 58 29.89 6.90 -12.16
N SER A 59 28.68 7.18 -11.70
CA SER A 59 28.43 8.20 -10.69
C SER A 59 27.07 7.98 -10.03
N VAL A 60 26.99 8.30 -8.75
CA VAL A 60 25.73 8.29 -7.99
C VAL A 60 25.55 9.66 -7.35
N GLN A 61 24.38 10.25 -7.57
CA GLN A 61 24.01 11.53 -6.97
C GLN A 61 22.73 11.37 -6.17
N THR A 62 22.76 11.84 -4.93
CA THR A 62 21.58 11.92 -4.07
C THR A 62 20.96 13.29 -4.23
N MET A 63 19.71 13.35 -4.68
CA MET A 63 18.94 14.57 -4.79
C MET A 63 17.75 14.52 -3.84
N GLU A 64 17.54 15.59 -3.08
CA GLU A 64 16.33 15.75 -2.28
C GLU A 64 15.40 16.74 -2.97
N ARG A 65 14.19 16.28 -3.33
CA ARG A 65 13.16 17.10 -3.97
C ARG A 65 11.82 16.83 -3.33
N ASN A 66 11.15 17.88 -2.85
CA ASN A 66 9.83 17.79 -2.22
C ASN A 66 9.81 16.79 -1.04
N LYS A 67 10.84 16.81 -0.18
CA LYS A 67 11.02 15.86 0.95
C LYS A 67 11.12 14.39 0.50
N ARG A 68 11.47 14.15 -0.77
CA ARG A 68 11.74 12.81 -1.31
C ARG A 68 13.18 12.76 -1.75
N LYS A 69 13.88 11.72 -1.30
CA LYS A 69 15.24 11.43 -1.70
C LYS A 69 15.22 10.55 -2.95
N ILE A 70 15.97 10.96 -3.97
CA ILE A 70 16.06 10.31 -5.27
C ILE A 70 17.54 10.09 -5.58
N TYR A 71 17.91 8.87 -5.93
CA TYR A 71 19.23 8.51 -6.39
C TYR A 71 19.27 8.55 -7.91
N HIS A 72 20.13 9.41 -8.46
CA HIS A 72 20.47 9.45 -9.87
C HIS A 72 21.75 8.66 -10.10
N ILE A 73 21.62 7.52 -10.78
CA ILE A 73 22.72 6.59 -11.01
C ILE A 73 23.07 6.64 -12.50
N LYS A 74 24.27 7.13 -12.81
CA LYS A 74 24.81 7.12 -14.16
C LYS A 74 25.48 5.77 -14.42
N VAL A 75 25.08 5.09 -15.46
CA VAL A 75 25.58 3.76 -15.82
C VAL A 75 26.05 3.76 -17.27
N LEU A 76 27.25 3.24 -17.49
CA LEU A 76 27.74 2.83 -18.79
C LEU A 76 27.17 1.46 -19.10
N THR A 77 26.23 1.40 -20.03
CA THR A 77 25.63 0.14 -20.49
C THR A 77 26.58 -0.58 -21.45
N ARG A 78 26.36 -1.89 -21.68
CA ARG A 78 27.26 -2.74 -22.50
C ARG A 78 27.39 -2.28 -23.95
N ASP A 79 26.37 -1.60 -24.46
CA ASP A 79 26.32 -0.92 -25.77
C ASP A 79 27.10 0.41 -25.80
N GLY A 80 27.80 0.78 -24.72
CA GLY A 80 28.66 1.96 -24.67
C GLY A 80 27.94 3.27 -24.41
N GLN A 81 26.64 3.24 -24.10
CA GLN A 81 25.84 4.42 -23.82
C GLN A 81 25.83 4.74 -22.32
N VAL A 82 25.71 6.02 -21.98
CA VAL A 82 25.50 6.45 -20.59
C VAL A 82 24.02 6.68 -20.36
N LYS A 83 23.41 5.89 -19.48
CA LYS A 83 22.02 6.03 -19.06
C LYS A 83 21.94 6.53 -17.61
N VAL A 84 20.89 7.29 -17.31
CA VAL A 84 20.63 7.80 -15.96
C VAL A 84 19.40 7.10 -15.40
N PHE A 85 19.58 6.36 -14.32
CA PHE A 85 18.51 5.69 -13.58
C PHE A 85 18.09 6.54 -12.38
N GLN A 86 16.78 6.66 -12.16
CA GLN A 86 16.22 7.41 -11.03
C GLN A 86 15.54 6.43 -10.08
N ILE A 87 16.11 6.25 -8.90
CA ILE A 87 15.56 5.36 -7.88
C ILE A 87 15.09 6.21 -6.70
N ARG A 88 13.85 6.01 -6.25
CA ARG A 88 13.33 6.66 -5.04
C ARG A 88 13.88 5.93 -3.83
N ALA A 89 14.37 6.68 -2.85
CA ALA A 89 14.85 6.08 -1.62
C ALA A 89 13.69 5.47 -0.81
N ASN A 90 12.49 6.04 -0.87
CA ASN A 90 11.33 5.53 -0.16
C ASN A 90 10.52 4.57 -1.04
N GLN A 91 10.37 3.31 -0.62
CA GLN A 91 9.56 2.26 -1.25
C GLN A 91 8.26 2.06 -0.47
#